data_AF-A0A920PR09-F1
#
_entry.id   AF-A0A920PR09-F1
#
_cell.length_a   1.000
_cell.length_b   1.000
_cell.length_c   1.000
_cell.angle_alpha   90.00
_cell.angle_beta   90.00
_cell.angle_gamma   90.00
#
_symmetry.space_group_name_H-M   'P 1'
#
loop_
_entity.id
_entity.type
_entity.pdbx_description
1 polymer ?
#
loop_
_entity_poly.entity_id
_entity_poly.type
_entity_poly.pdbx_seq_one_letter_code
_entity_poly.pdbx_strand_id
1 'polypeptide(L)'
;MAKVNSKHKILVVDDESESAILRAVRRRLEEEGWDTPVIQPESGHSVGEEFEAATLWYIEQDLPDAVLLDVRFGEHQDDQFRGLGILGEIVERWPKLPILMFTQYSQGPDRETAVRGSLKWDAQVDFIDKLASPDEVVLRLRRLMGAAPETIPIGNQILVDVTSRLVYVGDHDDQEVVLEIQGMKFEIFRELAVTWYRSPGELVAFGRLERYSEGEDPRASLRVRIREIKDAIGKAMDIRFGPSELIINVRDQGYRLVPPKS
;
A
#
# COMPACT_ATOMS: atom_id res chain seq x y z
N MET A 1 20.48 -4.99 -13.43
CA MET A 1 20.18 -3.83 -12.56
C MET A 1 19.48 -2.75 -13.37
N ALA A 2 18.17 -2.65 -13.25
CA ALA A 2 17.45 -1.43 -13.56
C ALA A 2 16.77 -1.02 -12.25
N LYS A 3 17.27 0.03 -11.59
CA LYS A 3 16.50 0.72 -10.54
C LYS A 3 15.26 1.27 -11.24
N VAL A 4 14.10 0.66 -11.01
CA VAL A 4 12.82 1.21 -11.47
C VAL A 4 12.61 2.49 -10.65
N ASN A 5 12.88 3.61 -11.29
CA ASN A 5 12.83 4.94 -10.74
C ASN A 5 11.40 5.46 -10.90
N SER A 6 10.43 4.89 -10.18
CA SER A 6 9.10 5.53 -10.07
C SER A 6 9.22 6.61 -9.00
N LYS A 7 9.73 7.78 -9.41
CA LYS A 7 9.81 8.96 -8.54
C LYS A 7 8.40 9.53 -8.38
N HIS A 8 7.59 8.91 -7.52
CA HIS A 8 6.35 9.53 -7.09
C HIS A 8 6.66 10.68 -6.15
N LYS A 9 5.93 11.78 -6.28
CA LYS A 9 5.99 12.94 -5.40
C LYS A 9 4.77 12.90 -4.47
N ILE A 10 5.00 12.62 -3.19
CA ILE A 10 3.96 12.55 -2.17
C ILE A 10 4.03 13.82 -1.32
N LEU A 11 3.04 14.70 -1.48
CA LEU A 11 2.96 15.92 -0.68
C LEU A 11 2.53 15.57 0.75
N VAL A 12 3.33 15.96 1.74
CA VAL A 12 3.03 15.76 3.15
C VAL A 12 2.54 17.07 3.75
N VAL A 13 1.35 17.03 4.35
CA VAL A 13 0.68 18.18 4.97
C VAL A 13 0.33 17.80 6.41
N ASP A 14 1.24 18.11 7.33
CA ASP A 14 1.14 17.78 8.76
C ASP A 14 1.98 18.82 9.52
N ASP A 15 1.40 19.48 10.52
CA ASP A 15 2.08 20.49 11.34
C ASP A 15 3.09 19.86 12.33
N GLU A 16 2.94 18.57 12.62
CA GLU A 16 3.88 17.75 13.39
C GLU A 16 4.87 17.02 12.46
N SER A 17 5.32 17.69 11.40
CA SER A 17 6.19 17.06 10.39
C SER A 17 7.53 16.53 10.91
N GLU A 18 7.98 17.05 12.05
CA GLU A 18 9.19 16.64 12.75
C GLU A 18 8.96 15.53 13.79
N SER A 19 7.74 15.01 13.90
CA SER A 19 7.41 13.90 14.79
C SER A 19 8.15 12.62 14.39
N ALA A 20 8.46 11.78 15.38
CA ALA A 20 9.14 10.50 15.15
C ALA A 20 8.33 9.58 14.21
N ILE A 21 6.99 9.64 14.30
CA ILE A 21 6.07 8.88 13.47
C ILE A 21 6.21 9.31 12.01
N LEU A 22 6.06 10.60 11.72
CA LEU A 22 6.09 11.07 10.33
C LEU A 22 7.49 10.95 9.72
N ARG A 23 8.56 11.16 10.50
CA ARG A 23 9.92 10.88 10.05
C ARG A 23 10.14 9.41 9.67
N ALA A 24 9.58 8.47 10.43
CA ALA A 24 9.66 7.05 10.10
C ALA A 24 8.89 6.72 8.80
N VAL A 25 7.72 7.31 8.61
CA VAL A 25 6.92 7.19 7.38
C VAL A 25 7.70 7.76 6.18
N ARG A 26 8.22 8.99 6.28
CA ARG A 26 8.98 9.64 5.21
C ARG A 26 10.21 8.86 4.81
N ARG A 27 11.01 8.40 5.78
CA ARG A 27 12.17 7.54 5.49
C ARG A 27 11.76 6.29 4.71
N ARG A 28 10.65 5.65 5.10
CA ARG A 28 10.14 4.46 4.41
C ARG A 28 9.65 4.75 3.00
N LEU A 29 9.05 5.91 2.75
CA LEU A 29 8.67 6.39 1.40
C LEU A 29 9.90 6.71 0.55
N GLU A 30 10.94 7.30 1.14
CA GLU A 30 12.22 7.56 0.49
C GLU A 30 12.96 6.27 0.12
N GLU A 31 12.87 5.24 0.96
CA GLU A 31 13.36 3.88 0.65
C GLU A 31 12.64 3.26 -0.56
N GLU A 32 11.38 3.65 -0.85
CA GLU A 32 10.69 3.31 -2.10
C GLU A 32 11.13 4.15 -3.31
N GLY A 33 12.02 5.13 -3.11
CA GLY A 33 12.47 6.06 -4.13
C GLY A 33 11.51 7.23 -4.38
N TRP A 34 10.57 7.49 -3.47
CA TRP A 34 9.60 8.58 -3.59
C TRP A 34 10.12 9.88 -2.98
N ASP A 35 9.74 10.99 -3.59
CA ASP A 35 10.01 12.34 -3.07
C ASP A 35 8.89 12.75 -2.11
N THR A 36 9.25 13.32 -0.95
CA THR A 36 8.29 13.66 0.12
C THR A 36 8.39 15.12 0.55
N PRO A 37 8.04 16.08 -0.33
CA PRO A 37 7.97 17.49 0.03
C PRO A 37 6.97 17.69 1.19
N VAL A 38 7.36 18.51 2.17
CA VAL A 38 6.55 18.84 3.35
C VAL A 38 6.11 20.29 3.25
N ILE A 39 4.83 20.57 3.47
CA ILE A 39 4.34 21.94 3.59
C ILE A 39 4.84 22.56 4.89
N GLN A 40 5.54 23.70 4.76
CA GLN A 40 6.00 24.53 5.88
C GLN A 40 5.60 25.97 5.58
N PRO A 41 4.47 26.47 6.11
CA PRO A 41 4.05 27.83 5.86
C PRO A 41 4.94 28.88 6.54
N GLU A 42 5.08 30.06 5.94
CA GLU A 42 5.80 31.19 6.54
C GLU A 42 4.89 31.88 7.59
N SER A 43 5.36 31.99 8.82
CA SER A 43 4.54 32.30 10.01
C SER A 43 3.94 33.73 9.99
N GLY A 44 2.60 33.85 10.11
CA GLY A 44 1.93 35.15 10.29
C GLY A 44 0.41 35.16 10.62
N HIS A 45 -0.30 34.05 10.45
CA HIS A 45 -1.75 33.86 10.53
C HIS A 45 -2.15 32.60 11.34
N SER A 46 -3.42 32.19 11.32
CA SER A 46 -3.86 30.94 11.94
C SER A 46 -3.24 29.75 11.20
N VAL A 47 -2.70 28.79 11.95
CA VAL A 47 -1.91 27.67 11.41
C VAL A 47 -2.66 26.96 10.27
N GLY A 48 -3.95 26.65 10.46
CA GLY A 48 -4.74 25.93 9.45
C GLY A 48 -4.93 26.66 8.11
N GLU A 49 -5.14 27.99 8.11
CA GLU A 49 -5.36 28.76 6.87
C GLU A 49 -4.07 28.87 6.03
N GLU A 50 -2.93 28.97 6.69
CA GLU A 50 -1.63 28.98 6.01
C GLU A 50 -1.31 27.62 5.39
N PHE A 51 -1.60 26.52 6.10
CA PHE A 51 -1.45 25.17 5.57
C PHE A 51 -2.37 24.93 4.37
N GLU A 52 -3.62 25.38 4.41
CA GLU A 52 -4.54 25.29 3.27
C GLU A 52 -3.98 26.03 2.06
N ALA A 53 -3.65 27.32 2.20
CA ALA A 53 -3.16 28.13 1.10
C ALA A 53 -1.87 27.57 0.49
N ALA A 54 -0.91 27.17 1.34
CA ALA A 54 0.36 26.57 0.89
C ALA A 54 0.14 25.22 0.20
N THR A 55 -0.77 24.39 0.71
CA THR A 55 -1.11 23.09 0.10
C THR A 55 -1.72 23.28 -1.28
N LEU A 56 -2.72 24.15 -1.41
CA LEU A 56 -3.38 24.40 -2.70
C LEU A 56 -2.41 24.99 -3.72
N TRP A 57 -1.55 25.94 -3.30
CA TRP A 57 -0.52 26.51 -4.15
C TRP A 57 0.47 25.44 -4.64
N TYR A 58 0.94 24.57 -3.73
CA TYR A 58 1.88 23.50 -4.09
C TYR A 58 1.27 22.51 -5.08
N ILE A 59 0.03 22.07 -4.85
CA ILE A 59 -0.67 21.16 -5.77
C ILE A 59 -0.78 21.77 -7.17
N GLU A 60 -1.10 23.06 -7.24
CA GLU A 60 -1.22 23.78 -8.52
C GLU A 60 0.12 23.89 -9.27
N GLN A 61 1.23 24.12 -8.57
CA GLN A 61 2.54 24.28 -9.20
C GLN A 61 3.21 22.94 -9.56
N ASP A 62 3.15 21.98 -8.65
CA ASP A 62 4.02 20.81 -8.67
C ASP A 62 3.30 19.48 -8.95
N LEU A 63 1.96 19.48 -8.97
CA LEU A 63 1.10 18.35 -9.29
C LEU A 63 1.59 17.02 -8.69
N PRO A 64 1.52 16.86 -7.35
CA PRO A 64 1.96 15.63 -6.69
C PRO A 64 1.14 14.42 -7.13
N ASP A 65 1.72 13.23 -7.01
CA ASP A 65 1.05 11.96 -7.32
C ASP A 65 0.05 11.54 -6.24
N ALA A 66 0.26 11.96 -5.00
CA ALA A 66 -0.66 11.80 -3.89
C ALA A 66 -0.39 12.81 -2.77
N VAL A 67 -1.34 12.92 -1.83
CA VAL A 67 -1.22 13.76 -0.63
C VAL A 67 -1.37 12.89 0.62
N LEU A 68 -0.44 13.02 1.57
CA LEU A 68 -0.58 12.52 2.94
C LEU A 68 -0.98 13.71 3.82
N LEU A 69 -2.23 13.74 4.26
CA LEU A 69 -2.85 14.90 4.91
C LEU A 69 -3.25 14.57 6.35
N ASP A 70 -2.73 15.30 7.33
CA ASP A 70 -3.23 15.22 8.70
C ASP A 70 -4.67 15.71 8.77
N VAL A 71 -5.46 15.10 9.65
CA VAL A 71 -6.82 15.57 9.95
C VAL A 71 -6.78 16.79 10.86
N ARG A 72 -5.82 16.84 11.80
CA ARG A 72 -5.73 17.88 12.83
C ARG A 72 -4.62 18.87 12.50
N PHE A 73 -4.85 20.15 12.75
CA PHE A 73 -3.81 21.19 12.71
C PHE A 73 -3.94 22.05 13.96
N GLY A 74 -2.84 22.30 14.65
CA GLY A 74 -2.78 23.11 15.85
C GLY A 74 -3.43 22.47 17.09
N GLU A 75 -3.24 23.09 18.25
CA GLU A 75 -3.72 22.59 19.54
C GLU A 75 -5.15 23.09 19.91
N HIS A 76 -5.64 24.14 19.23
CA HIS A 76 -6.90 24.82 19.55
C HIS A 76 -8.13 24.09 18.97
N GLN A 77 -9.23 24.05 19.73
CA GLN A 77 -10.48 23.36 19.32
C GLN A 77 -11.02 23.82 17.97
N ASP A 78 -10.84 25.09 17.63
CA ASP A 78 -11.34 25.66 16.37
C ASP A 78 -10.52 25.21 15.14
N ASP A 79 -9.29 24.71 15.34
CA ASP A 79 -8.39 24.26 14.27
C ASP A 79 -8.22 22.72 14.19
N GLN A 80 -8.76 21.99 15.17
CA GLN A 80 -8.62 20.53 15.30
C GLN A 80 -9.13 19.69 14.12
N PHE A 81 -9.86 20.27 13.15
CA PHE A 81 -10.36 19.55 11.96
C PHE A 81 -10.11 20.29 10.64
N ARG A 82 -9.15 21.23 10.62
CA ARG A 82 -8.82 21.99 9.40
C ARG A 82 -8.40 21.10 8.23
N GLY A 83 -7.79 19.94 8.50
CA GLY A 83 -7.45 18.96 7.47
C GLY A 83 -8.65 18.47 6.66
N LEU A 84 -9.85 18.44 7.26
CA LEU A 84 -11.09 18.12 6.53
C LEU A 84 -11.54 19.25 5.60
N GLY A 85 -11.26 20.50 5.97
CA GLY A 85 -11.50 21.67 5.11
C GLY A 85 -10.57 21.64 3.89
N ILE A 86 -9.28 21.42 4.12
CA ILE A 86 -8.26 21.25 3.07
C ILE A 86 -8.66 20.10 2.12
N LEU A 87 -9.08 18.96 2.68
CA LEU A 87 -9.59 17.83 1.89
C LEU A 87 -10.76 18.25 0.98
N GLY A 88 -11.70 19.03 1.50
CA GLY A 88 -12.85 19.53 0.74
C GLY A 88 -12.42 20.34 -0.49
N GLU A 89 -11.52 21.31 -0.30
CA GLU A 89 -10.99 22.14 -1.37
C GLU A 89 -10.21 21.32 -2.42
N ILE A 90 -9.39 20.36 -1.98
CA ILE A 90 -8.64 19.50 -2.89
C ILE A 90 -9.58 18.62 -3.71
N VAL A 91 -10.58 17.99 -3.08
CA VAL A 91 -11.53 17.10 -3.77
C VAL A 91 -12.38 17.86 -4.78
N GLU A 92 -12.76 19.11 -4.49
CA GLU A 92 -13.51 19.95 -5.42
C GLU A 92 -12.69 20.33 -6.66
N ARG A 93 -11.41 20.68 -6.48
CA ARG A 93 -10.53 21.17 -7.57
C ARG A 93 -9.80 20.05 -8.32
N TRP A 94 -9.41 18.99 -7.62
CA TRP A 94 -8.66 17.84 -8.13
C TRP A 94 -9.28 16.51 -7.66
N PRO A 95 -10.49 16.15 -8.13
CA PRO A 95 -11.23 14.97 -7.65
C PRO A 95 -10.51 13.63 -7.86
N LYS A 96 -9.51 13.58 -8.76
CA LYS A 96 -8.73 12.38 -9.05
C LYS A 96 -7.39 12.32 -8.31
N LEU A 97 -7.02 13.36 -7.57
CA LEU A 97 -5.78 13.35 -6.79
C LEU A 97 -5.96 12.39 -5.62
N PRO A 98 -5.11 11.37 -5.46
CA PRO A 98 -5.22 10.44 -4.36
C PRO A 98 -4.79 11.06 -3.03
N ILE A 99 -5.60 10.89 -1.99
CA ILE A 99 -5.38 11.50 -0.67
C ILE A 99 -5.47 10.43 0.42
N LEU A 100 -4.42 10.32 1.22
CA LEU A 100 -4.39 9.49 2.42
C LEU A 100 -4.49 10.38 3.65
N MET A 101 -5.61 10.29 4.36
CA MET A 101 -5.83 11.03 5.60
C MET A 101 -5.13 10.32 6.77
N PHE A 102 -4.23 11.01 7.46
CA PHE A 102 -3.48 10.51 8.61
C PHE A 102 -4.15 10.97 9.91
N THR A 103 -4.56 10.06 10.79
CA THR A 103 -5.40 10.42 11.96
C THR A 103 -5.11 9.58 13.20
N GLN A 104 -5.17 10.14 14.39
CA GLN A 104 -5.11 9.37 15.65
C GLN A 104 -6.49 8.82 16.09
N TYR A 105 -7.56 9.18 15.40
CA TYR A 105 -8.92 8.75 15.70
C TYR A 105 -9.46 7.92 14.54
N SER A 106 -9.26 6.60 14.61
CA SER A 106 -9.83 5.65 13.65
C SER A 106 -11.36 5.47 13.81
N GLN A 107 -11.99 6.05 14.84
CA GLN A 107 -13.43 5.96 15.12
C GLN A 107 -13.97 7.32 15.64
N GLY A 108 -15.03 7.84 15.02
CA GLY A 108 -15.73 9.06 15.45
C GLY A 108 -16.72 9.63 14.40
N PRO A 109 -17.73 10.43 14.82
CA PRO A 109 -18.76 11.00 13.93
C PRO A 109 -18.20 11.94 12.84
N ASP A 110 -17.05 12.56 13.08
CA ASP A 110 -16.40 13.48 12.13
C ASP A 110 -15.77 12.74 10.94
N ARG A 111 -15.26 11.51 11.15
CA ARG A 111 -14.81 10.62 10.07
C ARG A 111 -15.97 10.23 9.17
N GLU A 112 -17.13 9.87 9.72
CA GLU A 112 -18.31 9.52 8.91
C GLU A 112 -18.78 10.70 8.05
N THR A 113 -18.67 11.93 8.55
CA THR A 113 -19.04 13.14 7.80
C THR A 113 -18.06 13.43 6.67
N ALA A 114 -16.74 13.32 6.93
CA ALA A 114 -15.70 13.46 5.91
C ALA A 114 -15.77 12.38 4.82
N VAL A 115 -15.96 11.11 5.22
CA VAL A 115 -16.13 9.97 4.32
C VAL A 115 -17.41 10.11 3.47
N ARG A 116 -18.51 10.61 4.05
CA ARG A 116 -19.74 10.89 3.28
C ARG A 116 -19.56 12.05 2.29
N GLY A 117 -18.68 13.01 2.58
CA GLY A 117 -18.32 14.10 1.68
C GLY A 117 -17.51 13.64 0.48
N SER A 118 -16.49 12.79 0.68
CA SER A 118 -15.65 12.24 -0.40
C SER A 118 -16.40 11.25 -1.30
N LEU A 119 -17.35 10.49 -0.75
CA LEU A 119 -18.23 9.58 -1.51
C LEU A 119 -19.13 10.29 -2.53
N LYS A 120 -19.39 11.60 -2.39
CA LYS A 120 -20.20 12.35 -3.38
C LYS A 120 -19.47 12.60 -4.69
N TRP A 121 -18.14 12.54 -4.70
CA TRP A 121 -17.30 13.03 -5.81
C TRP A 121 -16.48 11.94 -6.49
N ASP A 122 -16.68 10.67 -6.14
CA ASP A 122 -15.85 9.53 -6.62
C ASP A 122 -14.34 9.76 -6.37
N ALA A 123 -14.02 10.49 -5.29
CA ALA A 123 -12.67 10.90 -4.97
C ALA A 123 -11.85 9.77 -4.33
N GLN A 124 -10.57 9.67 -4.70
CA GLN A 124 -9.65 8.65 -4.19
C GLN A 124 -9.12 9.04 -2.81
N VAL A 125 -9.94 8.84 -1.78
CA VAL A 125 -9.61 9.18 -0.38
C VAL A 125 -9.63 7.92 0.49
N ASP A 126 -8.54 7.65 1.21
CA ASP A 126 -8.48 6.61 2.25
C ASP A 126 -8.04 7.22 3.59
N PHE A 127 -8.28 6.53 4.70
CA PHE A 127 -7.92 6.97 6.05
C PHE A 127 -7.01 5.92 6.70
N ILE A 128 -5.96 6.38 7.37
CA ILE A 128 -5.04 5.51 8.11
C ILE A 128 -4.74 6.09 9.49
N ASP A 129 -4.62 5.20 10.47
CA ASP A 129 -4.30 5.56 11.84
C ASP A 129 -2.82 6.02 11.95
N LYS A 130 -2.51 7.05 12.75
CA LYS A 130 -1.12 7.51 12.98
C LYS A 130 -0.27 6.44 13.67
N LEU A 131 -0.89 5.47 14.33
CA LEU A 131 -0.21 4.31 14.92
C LEU A 131 0.06 3.19 13.90
N ALA A 132 -0.40 3.33 12.65
CA ALA A 132 -0.12 2.35 11.61
C ALA A 132 1.37 2.29 11.29
N SER A 133 1.83 1.12 10.86
CA SER A 133 3.22 0.94 10.46
C SER A 133 3.54 1.76 9.19
N PRO A 134 4.78 2.24 9.01
CA PRO A 134 5.22 2.90 7.78
C PRO A 134 4.96 2.07 6.51
N ASP A 135 5.08 0.75 6.58
CA ASP A 135 4.76 -0.16 5.47
C ASP A 135 3.29 -0.11 5.08
N GLU A 136 2.38 0.03 6.06
CA GLU A 136 0.95 0.18 5.77
C GLU A 136 0.65 1.52 5.09
N VAL A 137 1.34 2.60 5.47
CA VAL A 137 1.19 3.91 4.81
C VAL A 137 1.60 3.83 3.34
N VAL A 138 2.79 3.29 3.05
CA VAL A 138 3.27 3.08 1.67
C VAL A 138 2.23 2.30 0.88
N LEU A 139 1.75 1.21 1.46
CA LEU A 139 0.79 0.34 0.81
C LEU A 139 -0.52 1.05 0.47
N ARG A 140 -1.07 1.82 1.41
CA ARG A 140 -2.31 2.59 1.22
C ARG A 140 -2.16 3.63 0.12
N LEU A 141 -1.04 4.36 0.10
CA LEU A 141 -0.71 5.30 -0.96
C LEU A 141 -0.61 4.62 -2.33
N ARG A 142 0.03 3.46 -2.44
CA ARG A 142 0.10 2.71 -3.71
C ARG A 142 -1.28 2.30 -4.23
N ARG A 143 -2.15 1.83 -3.35
CA ARG A 143 -3.54 1.49 -3.71
C ARG A 143 -4.28 2.71 -4.24
N LEU A 144 -4.15 3.83 -3.54
CA LEU A 144 -4.76 5.09 -3.88
C LEU A 144 -4.30 5.59 -5.25
N MET A 145 -3.00 5.58 -5.53
CA MET A 145 -2.44 5.97 -6.83
C MET A 145 -2.77 5.01 -7.99
N GLY A 146 -3.46 3.90 -7.74
CA GLY A 146 -3.85 2.92 -8.77
C GLY A 146 -2.67 2.17 -9.40
N ALA A 147 -1.47 2.24 -8.81
CA ALA A 147 -0.28 1.58 -9.33
C ALA A 147 -0.37 0.07 -9.08
N ALA A 148 -0.45 -0.72 -10.15
CA ALA A 148 -0.11 -2.14 -10.05
C ALA A 148 1.41 -2.21 -9.76
N PRO A 149 1.84 -2.84 -8.66
CA PRO A 149 3.26 -2.91 -8.33
C PRO A 149 4.02 -3.64 -9.43
N GLU A 150 5.09 -3.04 -9.95
CA GLU A 150 6.01 -3.71 -10.88
C GLU A 150 6.73 -4.86 -10.18
N THR A 151 7.04 -4.69 -8.89
CA THR A 151 7.62 -5.72 -8.03
C THR A 151 6.92 -5.75 -6.67
N ILE A 152 6.69 -6.95 -6.13
CA ILE A 152 6.03 -7.19 -4.85
C ILE A 152 7.00 -7.93 -3.92
N PRO A 153 7.61 -7.26 -2.93
CA PRO A 153 8.39 -7.94 -1.90
C PRO A 153 7.44 -8.65 -0.92
N ILE A 154 7.68 -9.93 -0.65
CA ILE A 154 6.93 -10.74 0.33
C ILE A 154 7.88 -11.07 1.48
N GLY A 155 7.80 -10.29 2.55
CA GLY A 155 8.82 -10.30 3.61
C GLY A 155 10.17 -9.85 3.06
N ASN A 156 11.25 -10.40 3.61
CA ASN A 156 12.62 -9.97 3.28
C ASN A 156 13.31 -10.88 2.25
N GLN A 157 12.71 -12.02 1.92
CA GLN A 157 13.39 -13.10 1.19
C GLN A 157 12.73 -13.47 -0.13
N ILE A 158 11.57 -12.91 -0.47
CA ILE A 158 10.85 -13.24 -1.71
C ILE A 158 10.49 -11.95 -2.42
N LEU A 159 10.76 -11.88 -3.72
CA LEU A 159 10.36 -10.77 -4.59
C LEU A 159 9.61 -11.31 -5.81
N VAL A 160 8.39 -10.84 -6.05
CA VAL A 160 7.64 -11.16 -7.27
C VAL A 160 7.77 -9.99 -8.23
N ASP A 161 8.48 -10.20 -9.32
CA ASP A 161 8.54 -9.23 -10.42
C ASP A 161 7.37 -9.48 -11.38
N VAL A 162 6.40 -8.58 -11.34
CA VAL A 162 5.16 -8.65 -12.12
C VAL A 162 5.44 -8.37 -13.59
N THR A 163 6.42 -7.51 -13.89
CA THR A 163 6.78 -7.09 -15.24
C THR A 163 7.52 -8.21 -15.99
N SER A 164 8.57 -8.77 -15.39
CA SER A 164 9.34 -9.86 -16.00
C SER A 164 8.70 -11.24 -15.79
N ARG A 165 7.67 -11.31 -14.93
CA ARG A 165 6.95 -12.54 -14.55
C ARG A 165 7.85 -13.59 -13.90
N LEU A 166 8.74 -13.12 -13.03
CA LEU A 166 9.71 -13.94 -12.31
C LEU A 166 9.51 -13.83 -10.80
N VAL A 167 9.90 -14.88 -10.09
CA VAL A 167 9.94 -14.90 -8.63
C VAL A 167 11.39 -15.09 -8.22
N TYR A 168 11.87 -14.20 -7.36
CA TYR A 168 13.21 -14.24 -6.80
C TYR A 168 13.14 -14.62 -5.33
N VAL A 169 14.16 -15.32 -4.86
CA VAL A 169 14.35 -15.73 -3.48
C VAL A 169 15.76 -15.35 -3.02
N GLY A 170 15.89 -14.89 -1.78
CA GLY A 170 17.16 -14.50 -1.17
C GLY A 170 17.16 -13.04 -0.71
N ASP A 171 18.23 -12.67 -0.02
CA ASP A 171 18.43 -11.29 0.43
C ASP A 171 18.72 -10.37 -0.75
N HIS A 172 18.50 -9.06 -0.60
CA HIS A 172 18.59 -8.07 -1.68
C HIS A 172 19.87 -8.11 -2.53
N ASP A 173 20.99 -8.57 -1.97
CA ASP A 173 22.29 -8.66 -2.65
C ASP A 173 22.57 -10.02 -3.33
N ASP A 174 21.81 -11.07 -3.00
CA ASP A 174 22.02 -12.44 -3.51
C ASP A 174 20.69 -13.13 -3.80
N GLN A 175 19.99 -12.61 -4.82
CA GLN A 175 18.68 -13.12 -5.22
C GLN A 175 18.80 -14.16 -6.35
N GLU A 176 18.27 -15.35 -6.10
CA GLU A 176 18.14 -16.42 -7.09
C GLU A 176 16.75 -16.46 -7.71
N VAL A 177 16.67 -16.73 -9.01
CA VAL A 177 15.39 -16.88 -9.72
C VAL A 177 14.83 -18.29 -9.50
N VAL A 178 13.58 -18.39 -9.04
CA VAL A 178 12.85 -19.66 -8.92
C VAL A 178 12.20 -20.01 -10.26
N LEU A 179 12.99 -20.60 -11.15
CA LEU A 179 12.57 -20.93 -12.53
C LEU A 179 11.39 -21.91 -12.60
N GLU A 180 11.14 -22.69 -11.54
CA GLU A 180 9.98 -23.55 -11.46
C GLU A 180 8.66 -22.77 -11.34
N ILE A 181 8.65 -21.50 -10.95
CA ILE A 181 7.44 -20.67 -10.89
C ILE A 181 7.23 -19.94 -12.21
N GLN A 182 6.64 -20.65 -13.17
CA GLN A 182 6.27 -20.13 -14.48
C GLN A 182 4.83 -20.50 -14.86
N GLY A 183 4.32 -19.85 -15.91
CA GLY A 183 2.98 -20.09 -16.44
C GLY A 183 1.89 -19.92 -15.38
N MET A 184 1.03 -20.93 -15.21
CA MET A 184 -0.06 -20.89 -14.25
C MET A 184 0.40 -20.77 -12.79
N LYS A 185 1.57 -21.34 -12.44
CA LYS A 185 2.12 -21.20 -11.08
C LYS A 185 2.44 -19.75 -10.76
N PHE A 186 2.99 -19.02 -11.74
CA PHE A 186 3.23 -17.60 -11.61
C PHE A 186 1.92 -16.83 -11.45
N GLU A 187 0.89 -17.10 -12.27
CA GLU A 187 -0.40 -16.38 -12.15
C GLU A 187 -1.08 -16.61 -10.80
N ILE A 188 -1.08 -17.84 -10.30
CA ILE A 188 -1.60 -18.18 -8.97
C ILE A 188 -0.82 -17.43 -7.88
N PHE A 189 0.51 -17.47 -7.94
CA PHE A 189 1.35 -16.82 -6.93
C PHE A 189 1.26 -15.29 -7.01
N ARG A 190 1.20 -14.71 -8.21
CA ARG A 190 0.97 -13.28 -8.44
C ARG A 190 -0.39 -12.86 -7.90
N GLU A 191 -1.46 -13.62 -8.11
CA GLU A 191 -2.78 -13.29 -7.57
C GLU A 191 -2.77 -13.26 -6.04
N LEU A 192 -2.11 -14.24 -5.42
CA LEU A 192 -1.89 -14.28 -3.97
C LEU A 192 -1.03 -13.12 -3.49
N ALA A 193 0.07 -12.83 -4.19
CA ALA A 193 1.01 -11.75 -3.88
C ALA A 193 0.35 -10.37 -4.02
N VAL A 194 -0.38 -10.11 -5.10
CA VAL A 194 -1.13 -8.86 -5.31
C VAL A 194 -2.21 -8.68 -4.26
N THR A 195 -2.92 -9.75 -3.89
CA THR A 195 -3.97 -9.68 -2.87
C THR A 195 -3.39 -9.45 -1.48
N TRP A 196 -2.33 -10.17 -1.11
CA TRP A 196 -1.63 -9.94 0.16
C TRP A 196 -0.93 -8.59 0.21
N TYR A 197 -0.28 -8.21 -0.89
CA TYR A 197 0.37 -6.92 -1.03
C TYR A 197 -0.67 -5.85 -0.84
N ARG A 198 -1.80 -5.94 -1.57
CA ARG A 198 -2.94 -5.06 -1.35
C ARG A 198 -3.30 -5.06 0.12
N SER A 199 -3.71 -6.17 0.74
CA SER A 199 -4.14 -6.21 2.14
C SER A 199 -3.53 -7.41 2.88
N PRO A 200 -2.60 -7.18 3.83
CA PRO A 200 -1.94 -8.26 4.56
C PRO A 200 -2.96 -9.16 5.25
N GLY A 201 -2.96 -10.42 4.86
CA GLY A 201 -3.87 -11.42 5.39
C GLY A 201 -5.25 -11.47 4.72
N GLU A 202 -5.48 -10.74 3.64
CA GLU A 202 -6.64 -10.96 2.77
C GLU A 202 -6.54 -12.32 2.06
N LEU A 203 -7.69 -12.98 1.95
CA LEU A 203 -7.80 -14.28 1.30
C LEU A 203 -8.17 -14.10 -0.17
N VAL A 204 -7.55 -14.90 -1.04
CA VAL A 204 -7.99 -15.04 -2.42
C VAL A 204 -9.01 -16.16 -2.49
N ALA A 205 -10.23 -15.79 -2.88
CA ALA A 205 -11.32 -16.72 -2.99
C ALA A 205 -11.00 -17.84 -3.98
N PHE A 206 -11.43 -19.03 -3.61
CA PHE A 206 -11.30 -20.25 -4.39
C PHE A 206 -11.72 -20.11 -5.86
N GLY A 207 -12.89 -19.53 -6.13
CA GLY A 207 -13.39 -19.34 -7.50
C GLY A 207 -12.59 -18.34 -8.33
N ARG A 208 -11.74 -17.51 -7.71
CA ARG A 208 -10.80 -16.64 -8.42
C ARG A 208 -9.56 -17.41 -8.86
N LEU A 209 -9.03 -18.26 -7.97
CA LEU A 209 -7.83 -19.06 -8.23
C LEU A 209 -8.09 -20.24 -9.18
N GLU A 210 -9.28 -20.84 -9.13
CA GLU A 210 -9.65 -21.95 -10.03
C GLU A 210 -9.65 -21.58 -11.51
N ARG A 211 -9.71 -20.29 -11.85
CA ARG A 211 -9.59 -19.81 -13.23
C ARG A 211 -8.21 -20.10 -13.83
N TYR A 212 -7.22 -20.33 -12.97
CA TYR A 212 -5.86 -20.73 -13.33
C TYR A 212 -5.65 -22.25 -13.24
N SER A 213 -6.73 -23.02 -13.17
CA SER A 213 -6.70 -24.48 -13.15
C SER A 213 -7.52 -25.06 -14.30
N GLU A 214 -7.02 -26.12 -14.91
CA GLU A 214 -7.70 -26.88 -15.97
C GLU A 214 -8.18 -28.25 -15.46
N GLY A 215 -9.18 -28.83 -16.14
CA GLY A 215 -9.67 -30.20 -15.93
C GLY A 215 -11.05 -30.31 -15.27
N GLU A 216 -11.50 -31.54 -15.05
CA GLU A 216 -12.81 -31.87 -14.46
C GLU A 216 -12.92 -31.49 -12.97
N ASP A 217 -11.80 -31.42 -12.24
CA ASP A 217 -11.72 -30.94 -10.85
C ASP A 217 -10.68 -29.81 -10.71
N PRO A 218 -11.08 -28.55 -10.99
CA PRO A 218 -10.21 -27.38 -10.85
C PRO A 218 -9.67 -27.17 -9.42
N ARG A 219 -10.42 -27.61 -8.40
CA ARG A 219 -10.02 -27.50 -6.99
C ARG A 219 -8.86 -28.45 -6.69
N ALA A 220 -8.91 -29.69 -7.15
CA ALA A 220 -7.81 -30.64 -6.98
C ALA A 220 -6.55 -30.17 -7.71
N SER A 221 -6.70 -29.71 -8.95
CA SER A 221 -5.60 -29.14 -9.74
C SER A 221 -4.97 -27.94 -9.04
N LEU A 222 -5.78 -27.02 -8.50
CA LEU A 222 -5.30 -25.87 -7.72
C LEU A 222 -4.49 -26.33 -6.49
N ARG A 223 -4.97 -27.32 -5.73
CA ARG A 223 -4.24 -27.84 -4.55
C ARG A 223 -2.85 -28.36 -4.91
N VAL A 224 -2.71 -29.03 -6.07
CA VAL A 224 -1.42 -29.52 -6.56
C VAL A 224 -0.51 -28.34 -6.89
N ARG A 225 -1.00 -27.33 -7.63
CA ARG A 225 -0.21 -26.14 -7.97
C ARG A 225 0.24 -25.34 -6.75
N ILE A 226 -0.62 -25.18 -5.75
CA ILE A 226 -0.24 -24.54 -4.48
C ILE A 226 0.90 -25.29 -3.79
N ARG A 227 0.84 -26.63 -3.78
CA ARG A 227 1.93 -27.45 -3.23
C ARG A 227 3.23 -27.26 -4.01
N GLU A 228 3.18 -27.34 -5.34
CA GLU A 228 4.35 -27.14 -6.20
C GLU A 228 4.99 -25.75 -6.04
N ILE A 229 4.19 -24.70 -5.87
CA ILE A 229 4.69 -23.34 -5.59
C ILE A 229 5.43 -23.31 -4.25
N LYS A 230 4.84 -23.88 -3.20
CA LYS A 230 5.47 -23.96 -1.87
C LYS A 230 6.77 -24.77 -1.92
N ASP A 231 6.77 -25.90 -2.61
CA ASP A 231 7.94 -26.77 -2.71
C ASP A 231 9.07 -26.07 -3.49
N ALA A 232 8.75 -25.35 -4.57
CA ALA A 232 9.72 -24.60 -5.36
C ALA A 232 10.38 -23.46 -4.56
N ILE A 233 9.58 -22.61 -3.92
CA ILE A 233 10.09 -21.51 -3.09
C ILE A 233 10.85 -22.08 -1.90
N GLY A 234 10.31 -23.11 -1.24
CA GLY A 234 10.96 -23.73 -0.09
C GLY A 234 12.33 -24.30 -0.44
N LYS A 235 12.44 -25.01 -1.58
CA LYS A 235 13.71 -25.53 -2.08
C LYS A 235 14.72 -24.41 -2.36
N ALA A 236 14.29 -23.31 -2.98
CA ALA A 236 15.16 -22.16 -3.23
C ALA A 236 15.63 -21.46 -1.95
N MET A 237 14.81 -21.51 -0.89
CA MET A 237 15.12 -20.96 0.43
C MET A 237 15.82 -21.96 1.38
N ASP A 238 16.10 -23.18 0.94
CA ASP A 238 16.54 -24.31 1.78
C ASP A 238 15.65 -24.57 3.02
N ILE A 239 14.33 -24.36 2.89
CA ILE A 239 13.33 -24.62 3.94
C ILE A 239 12.16 -25.46 3.42
N ARG A 240 11.44 -26.10 4.34
CA ARG A 240 10.22 -26.85 4.02
C ARG A 240 9.01 -26.21 4.68
N PHE A 241 8.16 -25.57 3.87
CA PHE A 241 6.95 -24.93 4.38
C PHE A 241 5.90 -25.93 4.86
N GLY A 242 5.48 -25.79 6.12
CA GLY A 242 4.35 -26.49 6.71
C GLY A 242 2.99 -25.98 6.21
N PRO A 243 1.87 -26.63 6.62
CA PRO A 243 0.52 -26.28 6.18
C PRO A 243 0.09 -24.84 6.48
N SER A 244 0.64 -24.24 7.54
CA SER A 244 0.34 -22.89 8.03
C SER A 244 1.36 -21.83 7.60
N GLU A 245 2.22 -22.15 6.63
CA GLU A 245 3.33 -21.29 6.21
C GLU A 245 3.24 -20.96 4.72
N LEU A 246 3.72 -19.76 4.35
CA LEU A 246 3.71 -19.15 3.03
C LEU A 246 2.32 -19.02 2.39
N ILE A 247 1.71 -20.13 2.00
CA ILE A 247 0.33 -20.18 1.47
C ILE A 247 -0.51 -21.05 2.40
N ILE A 248 -1.48 -20.43 3.05
CA ILE A 248 -2.36 -21.03 4.05
C ILE A 248 -3.71 -21.31 3.42
N ASN A 249 -4.21 -22.54 3.55
CA ASN A 249 -5.57 -22.87 3.18
C ASN A 249 -6.55 -22.34 4.24
N VAL A 250 -7.53 -21.56 3.80
CA VAL A 250 -8.68 -21.17 4.63
C VAL A 250 -9.86 -22.01 4.20
N ARG A 251 -10.29 -22.90 5.10
CA ARG A 251 -11.29 -23.93 4.82
C ARG A 251 -12.53 -23.33 4.16
N ASP A 252 -12.92 -23.94 3.04
CA ASP A 252 -14.10 -23.59 2.23
C ASP A 252 -14.13 -22.14 1.68
N GLN A 253 -13.06 -21.36 1.85
CA GLN A 253 -13.01 -19.95 1.44
C GLN A 253 -11.96 -19.70 0.34
N GLY A 254 -10.73 -20.19 0.54
CA GLY A 254 -9.64 -19.87 -0.38
C GLY A 254 -8.25 -20.10 0.18
N TYR A 255 -7.31 -19.30 -0.33
CA TYR A 255 -5.93 -19.30 0.14
C TYR A 255 -5.51 -17.90 0.55
N ARG A 256 -4.62 -17.84 1.53
CA ARG A 256 -4.05 -16.59 2.04
C ARG A 256 -2.53 -16.69 2.03
N LEU A 257 -1.87 -15.67 1.51
CA LEU A 257 -0.42 -15.57 1.57
C LEU A 257 0.01 -14.95 2.90
N VAL A 258 1.09 -15.47 3.47
CA VAL A 258 1.79 -14.91 4.62
C VAL A 258 3.28 -14.89 4.32
N PRO A 259 4.02 -13.85 4.73
CA PRO A 259 5.48 -13.84 4.59
C PRO A 259 6.12 -15.01 5.33
N PRO A 260 7.23 -15.59 4.82
CA PRO A 260 8.05 -16.51 5.59
C PRO A 260 8.53 -15.86 6.88
N LYS A 261 8.64 -16.65 7.95
CA LYS A 261 9.30 -16.19 9.18
C LYS A 261 10.80 -16.15 8.93
N SER A 262 11.44 -15.05 9.34
CA SER A 262 12.90 -14.92 9.41
C SER A 262 13.46 -15.79 10.53
#